data_AF-A0AAD6FQU9-F1
#
_entry.id   AF-A0AAD6FQU9-F1
#
_cell.length_a   1.000
_cell.length_b   1.000
_cell.length_c   1.000
_cell.angle_alpha   90.00
_cell.angle_beta   90.00
_cell.angle_gamma   90.00
#
_symmetry.space_group_name_H-M   'P 1'
#
loop_
_entity.id
_entity.type
_entity.pdbx_description
1 polymer ?
#
loop_
_entity_poly.entity_id
_entity_poly.type
_entity_poly.pdbx_seq_one_letter_code
_entity_poly.pdbx_strand_id
1 'polypeptide(L)'
;MMAGEWESRSPSAPETPLLLQEKLQRVRVSLDWNRGQLSFSDPDTNTHTHTFTHTFTERLFPYIGNMLVRPLQVFPVKVSVAVDQH
;
A
#
# COMPACT_ATOMS: atom_id res chain seq x y z
N MET A 1 7.86 -17.34 -10.59
CA MET A 1 7.60 -16.81 -9.23
C MET A 1 6.60 -17.75 -8.58
N MET A 2 6.96 -18.35 -7.44
CA MET A 2 6.04 -19.23 -6.72
C MET A 2 4.92 -18.39 -6.09
N ALA A 3 3.70 -18.91 -6.12
CA ALA A 3 2.54 -18.21 -5.57
C ALA A 3 2.63 -18.18 -4.03
N GLY A 4 2.72 -16.98 -3.44
CA GLY A 4 2.51 -16.80 -1.99
C GLY A 4 3.59 -16.01 -1.24
N GLU A 5 4.75 -15.76 -1.84
CA GLU A 5 5.80 -14.96 -1.21
C GLU A 5 5.62 -13.49 -1.61
N TRP A 6 5.42 -12.64 -0.62
CA TRP A 6 5.30 -11.19 -0.78
C TRP A 6 6.58 -10.56 -0.24
N GLU A 7 7.06 -9.51 -0.90
CA GLU A 7 8.29 -8.84 -0.52
C GLU A 7 8.10 -7.33 -0.57
N SER A 8 8.73 -6.61 0.36
CA SER A 8 8.92 -5.17 0.23
C SER A 8 10.32 -4.88 -0.31
N ARG A 9 10.39 -3.93 -1.26
CA ARG A 9 11.66 -3.52 -1.88
C ARG A 9 11.84 -2.02 -1.73
N SER A 10 13.04 -1.60 -1.35
CA SER A 10 13.47 -0.21 -1.41
C SER A 10 14.97 -0.16 -1.72
N PRO A 11 15.47 0.82 -2.48
CA PRO A 11 16.91 0.95 -2.72
C PRO A 11 17.71 1.20 -1.43
N SER A 12 17.06 1.79 -0.43
CA SER A 12 17.67 2.23 0.83
C SER A 12 17.58 1.19 1.95
N ALA A 13 16.91 0.05 1.75
CA ALA A 13 16.73 -0.97 2.78
C ALA A 13 16.79 -2.39 2.16
N PRO A 14 17.24 -3.40 2.92
CA PRO A 14 17.25 -4.78 2.44
C PRO A 14 15.84 -5.26 2.09
N GLU A 15 15.76 -6.17 1.10
CA GLU A 15 14.51 -6.83 0.74
C GLU A 15 13.98 -7.59 1.96
N THR A 16 12.73 -7.30 2.34
CA THR A 16 12.11 -7.88 3.53
C THR A 16 10.94 -8.77 3.09
N PRO A 17 11.00 -10.09 3.35
CA PRO A 17 9.85 -10.97 3.16
C PRO A 17 8.69 -10.53 4.04
N LEU A 18 7.50 -10.44 3.46
CA LEU A 18 6.26 -10.11 4.16
C LEU A 18 5.51 -11.40 4.49
N LEU A 19 5.42 -11.70 5.78
CA LEU A 19 4.66 -12.84 6.28
C LEU A 19 3.17 -12.47 6.34
N LEU A 20 2.47 -12.74 5.25
CA LEU A 20 1.02 -12.58 5.18
C LEU A 20 0.35 -13.92 5.46
N GLN A 21 -0.43 -13.97 6.54
CA GLN A 21 -1.15 -15.19 6.95
C GLN A 21 -2.18 -15.64 5.91
N GLU A 22 -2.76 -14.68 5.18
CA GLU A 22 -3.75 -14.92 4.14
C GLU A 22 -3.32 -14.29 2.81
N LYS A 23 -3.84 -14.85 1.72
CA LYS A 23 -3.59 -14.32 0.38
C LYS A 23 -4.35 -13.00 0.18
N LEU A 24 -3.61 -11.89 0.18
CA LEU A 24 -4.17 -10.56 -0.11
C LEU A 24 -4.96 -10.56 -1.43
N GLN A 25 -6.25 -10.20 -1.34
CA GLN A 25 -7.11 -9.95 -2.50
C GLN A 25 -7.13 -8.47 -2.88
N ARG A 26 -7.00 -7.59 -1.88
CA ARG A 26 -6.96 -6.15 -2.05
C ARG A 26 -5.85 -5.57 -1.18
N VAL A 27 -5.26 -4.48 -1.63
CA VAL A 27 -4.31 -3.69 -0.85
C VAL A 27 -4.78 -2.25 -0.81
N ARG A 28 -4.72 -1.62 0.37
CA ARG A 28 -4.85 -0.18 0.55
C ARG A 28 -3.47 0.41 0.64
N VAL A 29 -3.24 1.49 -0.10
CA VAL A 29 -2.02 2.30 -0.05
C VAL A 29 -2.37 3.65 0.54
N SER A 30 -1.68 4.04 1.60
CA SER A 30 -1.89 5.31 2.30
C SER A 30 -0.59 6.09 2.37
N LEU A 31 -0.63 7.34 1.94
CA LEU A 31 0.49 8.28 2.02
C LEU A 31 0.20 9.34 3.08
N ASP A 32 0.97 9.33 4.16
CA ASP A 32 1.04 10.38 5.16
C ASP A 32 2.30 11.22 4.90
N TRP A 33 2.11 12.31 4.16
CA TRP A 33 3.20 13.17 3.73
C TRP A 33 3.94 13.80 4.90
N ASN A 34 3.19 14.30 5.89
CA ASN A 34 3.74 15.02 7.04
C ASN A 34 4.60 14.10 7.92
N ARG A 35 4.18 12.85 8.09
CA ARG A 35 4.93 11.86 8.87
C ARG A 35 5.91 11.04 8.02
N GLY A 36 6.05 11.35 6.73
CA GLY A 36 6.94 10.66 5.82
C GLY A 36 6.65 9.17 5.67
N GLN A 37 5.36 8.76 5.74
CA GLN A 37 4.97 7.36 5.78
C GLN A 37 4.17 6.94 4.56
N LEU A 38 4.63 5.88 3.91
CA LEU A 38 3.88 5.16 2.87
C LEU A 38 3.54 3.77 3.39
N SER A 39 2.27 3.55 3.71
CA SER A 39 1.79 2.33 4.37
C SER A 39 0.90 1.48 3.45
N PHE A 40 1.04 0.17 3.59
CA PHE A 40 0.26 -0.86 2.93
C PHE A 40 -0.53 -1.65 3.97
N SER A 41 -1.80 -1.90 3.71
CA SER A 41 -2.65 -2.73 4.57
C SER A 41 -3.68 -3.53 3.79
N ASP A 42 -4.19 -4.59 4.41
CA ASP A 42 -5.39 -5.27 3.97
C ASP A 42 -6.63 -4.45 4.42
N PRO A 43 -7.42 -3.89 3.50
CA PRO A 43 -8.60 -3.12 3.86
C PRO A 43 -9.77 -3.97 4.38
N ASP A 44 -9.80 -5.28 4.10
CA ASP A 44 -10.90 -6.16 4.46
C ASP A 44 -10.75 -6.68 5.91
N THR A 45 -9.50 -6.94 6.35
CA THR A 45 -9.18 -7.33 7.74
C THR A 45 -8.65 -6.16 8.59
N ASN A 46 -8.37 -5.00 7.97
CA ASN A 46 -7.68 -3.87 8.56
C ASN A 46 -6.28 -4.23 9.13
N THR A 47 -5.66 -5.27 8.59
CA THR A 47 -4.33 -5.74 9.02
C THR A 47 -3.24 -4.91 8.38
N HIS A 48 -2.30 -4.41 9.20
CA HIS A 48 -1.13 -3.71 8.69
C HIS A 48 -0.16 -4.68 8.00
N THR A 49 0.30 -4.34 6.79
CA THR A 49 1.25 -5.15 6.04
C THR A 49 2.67 -4.60 6.15
N HIS A 50 2.88 -3.34 5.76
CA HIS A 50 4.22 -2.75 5.75
C HIS A 50 4.14 -1.22 5.70
N THR A 51 5.18 -0.54 6.21
CA THR A 51 5.35 0.91 6.10
C THR A 51 6.78 1.24 5.70
N PHE A 52 6.92 2.07 4.66
CA PHE A 52 8.16 2.77 4.38
C PHE A 52 8.15 4.13 5.06
N THR A 53 9.27 4.47 5.68
CA THR A 53 9.52 5.81 6.23
C THR A 53 10.56 6.50 5.37
N HIS A 54 10.21 7.65 4.80
CA HIS A 54 11.08 8.42 3.93
C HIS A 54 10.76 9.92 3.99
N THR A 55 11.77 10.75 3.73
CA THR A 55 11.56 12.20 3.57
C THR A 55 11.22 12.50 2.12
N PHE A 56 9.94 12.49 1.79
CA PHE A 56 9.47 12.77 0.43
C PHE A 56 9.64 14.26 0.09
N THR A 57 10.41 14.56 -0.95
CA THR A 57 10.68 15.94 -1.41
C THR A 57 9.96 16.31 -2.70
N GLU A 58 9.52 15.31 -3.45
CA GLU A 58 8.96 15.47 -4.80
C GLU A 58 7.64 14.74 -4.96
N ARG A 59 6.80 15.25 -5.85
CA ARG A 59 5.49 14.66 -6.15
C ARG A 59 5.63 13.18 -6.53
N LEU A 60 4.87 12.33 -5.85
CA LEU A 60 4.80 10.90 -6.14
C LEU A 60 3.66 10.57 -7.08
N PHE A 61 3.87 9.54 -7.89
CA PHE A 61 2.86 8.92 -8.73
C PHE A 61 2.79 7.43 -8.42
N PRO A 62 1.60 6.82 -8.36
CA PRO A 62 1.49 5.39 -8.17
C PRO A 62 2.03 4.65 -9.39
N TYR A 63 2.88 3.66 -9.16
CA TYR A 63 3.31 2.70 -10.16
C TYR A 63 2.64 1.35 -9.87
N ILE A 64 1.85 0.86 -10.83
CA ILE A 64 1.12 -0.41 -10.71
C ILE A 64 1.52 -1.28 -11.90
N GLY A 65 2.36 -2.27 -11.65
CA GLY A 65 2.80 -3.26 -12.64
C GLY A 65 2.14 -4.61 -12.39
N ASN A 66 1.60 -5.24 -13.43
CA ASN A 66 1.02 -6.57 -13.36
C ASN A 66 1.55 -7.43 -14.51
N MET A 67 2.12 -8.58 -14.17
CA MET A 67 2.60 -9.57 -15.16
C MET A 67 1.60 -10.72 -15.36
N LEU A 68 0.45 -10.69 -14.69
CA LEU A 68 -0.60 -11.71 -14.81
C LEU A 68 -1.59 -11.38 -15.92
N VAL A 69 -2.26 -12.42 -16.43
CA VAL A 69 -3.31 -12.32 -17.46
C VAL A 69 -4.55 -11.56 -16.96
N ARG A 70 -4.80 -11.55 -15.65
CA ARG A 70 -5.99 -10.90 -15.06
C ARG A 70 -5.68 -9.44 -14.72
N PRO A 71 -6.54 -8.47 -15.10
CA PRO A 71 -6.29 -7.06 -14.85
C PRO A 71 -6.37 -6.72 -13.36
N LEU A 72 -5.54 -5.76 -12.92
CA LEU A 72 -5.71 -5.11 -11.62
C LEU A 72 -6.79 -4.02 -11.71
N GLN A 73 -7.56 -3.85 -10.64
CA GLN A 73 -8.63 -2.85 -10.57
C GLN A 73 -8.35 -1.87 -9.43
N VAL A 74 -8.48 -0.58 -9.73
CA VAL A 74 -8.41 0.49 -8.73
C VAL A 74 -9.83 0.79 -8.25
N PHE A 75 -10.08 0.59 -6.96
CA PHE A 75 -11.39 0.86 -6.36
C PHE A 75 -11.43 2.29 -5.79
N PRO A 76 -12.51 3.05 -6.03
CA PRO A 76 -12.70 4.33 -5.37
C PRO A 76 -12.92 4.12 -3.87
N VAL A 77 -12.25 4.93 -3.05
CA VAL A 77 -12.58 5.02 -1.62
C VAL A 77 -13.72 6.02 -1.47
N LYS A 78 -14.76 5.66 -0.72
CA LYS A 78 -15.81 6.62 -0.34
C LYS A 78 -15.19 7.63 0.62
N VAL A 79 -15.01 8.86 0.17
CA VAL A 79 -14.62 9.98 1.02
C VAL A 79 -15.89 10.73 1.41
N SER A 80 -16.21 10.76 2.70
CA SER A 80 -17.26 11.62 3.25
C SER A 80 -16.60 12.74 4.05
N VAL A 81 -16.89 13.99 3.70
CA VAL A 81 -16.48 15.16 4.47
C VAL A 81 -17.65 15.56 5.37
N ALA A 82 -17.45 15.54 6.68
CA ALA A 82 -18.36 16.19 7.62
C ALA A 82 -17.89 17.64 7.81
N VAL A 83 -18.77 18.61 7.61
CA VAL A 83 -18.52 20.00 7.96
C VAL A 83 -19.05 20.20 9.36
N ASP A 84 -18.16 20.46 10.32
CA ASP A 84 -18.54 20.96 11.63
C ASP A 84 -19.06 22.40 11.44
N GLN A 85 -20.37 22.60 11.62
CA GLN A 85 -20.97 23.93 11.66
C GLN A 85 -20.94 24.40 13.12
N HIS A 86 -20.15 25.45 13.38
CA HIS A 86 -20.25 26.25 14.60
C HIS A 86 -21.34 27.30 14.46
#